data_AF-A0A2D5I3Q8-F1
#
_entry.id   AF-A0A2D5I3Q8-F1
#
_cell.length_a   1.000
_cell.length_b   1.000
_cell.length_c   1.000
_cell.angle_alpha   90.00
_cell.angle_beta   90.00
_cell.angle_gamma   90.00
#
_symmetry.space_group_name_H-M   'P 1'
#
loop_
_entity.id
_entity.type
_entity.pdbx_description
1 polymer ?
#
loop_
_entity_poly.entity_id
_entity_poly.type
_entity_poly.pdbx_seq_one_letter_code
_entity_poly.pdbx_strand_id
1 'polypeptide(L)'
;MPVNSRAKGANFEREIGNLLVQELNLTNPVKRILEQTRTKELPDLRLGRWCLECKRYGDGGEPPQDWWDQVIRASDGQDLIPALIYKFNRRPIKVRVLASTINPNIQNHLITVDLLWPDFIQILLELFQKDIELHEQTYQV
;
A
#
# COMPACT_ATOMS: atom_id res chain seq x y z
N MET A 1 20.01 7.19 -21.95
CA MET A 1 19.03 6.09 -22.12
C MET A 1 17.76 6.47 -21.38
N PRO A 2 16.55 6.35 -21.97
CA PRO A 2 15.34 6.71 -21.25
C PRO A 2 15.18 5.73 -20.08
N VAL A 3 15.18 6.25 -18.85
CA VAL A 3 14.85 5.45 -17.67
C VAL A 3 13.42 4.96 -17.88
N ASN A 4 13.23 3.66 -18.08
CA ASN A 4 11.92 3.08 -18.30
C ASN A 4 11.12 3.17 -16.98
N SER A 5 10.45 4.31 -16.78
CA SER A 5 9.68 4.64 -15.57
C SER A 5 8.66 3.55 -15.21
N ARG A 6 8.10 2.87 -16.23
CA ARG A 6 7.18 1.75 -16.06
C ARG A 6 7.85 0.52 -15.46
N ALA A 7 9.05 0.17 -15.93
CA ALA A 7 9.82 -0.94 -15.37
C ALA A 7 10.22 -0.66 -13.90
N LYS A 8 10.53 0.60 -13.57
CA LYS A 8 10.88 1.02 -12.21
C LYS A 8 9.68 0.89 -11.25
N GLY A 9 8.49 1.33 -11.65
CA GLY A 9 7.26 1.15 -10.87
C GLY A 9 6.93 -0.33 -10.67
N ALA A 10 6.91 -1.07 -11.78
CA ALA A 10 6.64 -2.50 -11.79
C ALA A 10 7.57 -3.34 -10.89
N ASN A 11 8.84 -2.95 -10.79
CA ASN A 11 9.79 -3.61 -9.90
C ASN A 11 9.56 -3.23 -8.44
N PHE A 12 9.21 -1.98 -8.15
CA PHE A 12 8.90 -1.54 -6.79
C PHE A 12 7.63 -2.20 -6.26
N GLU A 13 6.58 -2.31 -7.07
CA GLU A 13 5.35 -3.02 -6.68
C GLU A 13 5.64 -4.50 -6.35
N ARG A 14 6.52 -5.16 -7.11
CA ARG A 14 6.96 -6.54 -6.80
C ARG A 14 7.82 -6.61 -5.54
N GLU A 15 8.72 -5.65 -5.35
CA GLU A 15 9.55 -5.53 -4.14
C GLU A 15 8.65 -5.45 -2.89
N ILE A 16 7.63 -4.58 -2.91
CA ILE A 16 6.65 -4.44 -1.82
C ILE A 16 5.84 -5.72 -1.61
N GLY A 17 5.32 -6.33 -2.68
CA GLY A 17 4.57 -7.59 -2.58
C GLY A 17 5.41 -8.71 -1.93
N ASN A 18 6.67 -8.86 -2.33
CA ASN A 18 7.57 -9.84 -1.74
C ASN A 18 7.90 -9.53 -0.27
N LEU A 19 8.10 -8.25 0.06
CA LEU A 19 8.34 -7.84 1.45
C LEU A 19 7.14 -8.16 2.33
N LEU A 20 5.90 -7.90 1.87
CA LEU A 20 4.69 -8.25 2.63
C LEU A 20 4.59 -9.75 2.86
N VAL A 21 4.84 -10.57 1.83
CA VAL A 21 4.82 -12.03 1.95
C VAL A 21 5.84 -12.51 2.98
N GLN A 22 7.08 -12.00 2.92
CA GLN A 22 8.14 -12.39 3.83
C GLN A 22 7.88 -11.93 5.27
N GLU A 23 7.54 -10.67 5.47
CA GLU A 23 7.44 -10.06 6.80
C GLU A 23 6.16 -10.46 7.55
N LEU A 24 5.09 -10.77 6.81
CA LEU A 24 3.82 -11.25 7.39
C LEU A 24 3.68 -12.78 7.36
N ASN A 25 4.72 -13.51 6.89
CA ASN A 25 4.70 -14.97 6.70
C ASN A 25 3.47 -15.46 5.91
N LEU A 26 3.14 -14.78 4.82
CA LEU A 26 2.01 -15.15 3.96
C LEU A 26 2.33 -16.41 3.17
N THR A 27 1.34 -17.29 3.00
CA THR A 27 1.44 -18.43 2.09
C THR A 27 1.08 -18.00 0.68
N ASN A 28 0.12 -17.08 0.56
CA ASN A 28 -0.35 -16.58 -0.71
C ASN A 28 0.45 -15.36 -1.18
N PRO A 29 0.72 -15.25 -2.50
CA PRO A 29 1.49 -14.15 -3.03
C PRO A 29 0.66 -12.86 -3.11
N VAL A 30 1.20 -11.76 -2.58
CA VAL A 30 0.65 -10.43 -2.80
C VAL A 30 1.00 -9.95 -4.21
N LYS A 31 0.10 -10.21 -5.16
CA LYS A 31 0.30 -9.92 -6.59
C LYS A 31 -0.26 -8.55 -6.98
N ARG A 32 0.37 -8.00 -8.02
CA ARG A 32 -0.04 -6.78 -8.70
C ARG A 32 -1.37 -6.95 -9.43
N ILE A 33 -2.23 -5.94 -9.37
CA ILE A 33 -3.49 -5.92 -10.11
C ILE A 33 -3.22 -5.37 -11.52
N LEU A 34 -2.99 -6.28 -12.48
CA LEU A 34 -2.62 -5.92 -13.85
C LEU A 34 -3.70 -5.09 -14.58
N GLU A 35 -4.96 -5.23 -14.17
CA GLU A 35 -6.11 -4.50 -14.72
C GLU A 35 -6.09 -3.00 -14.42
N GLN A 36 -5.29 -2.55 -13.44
CA GLN A 36 -5.06 -1.13 -13.18
C GLN A 36 -4.53 -0.38 -14.41
N THR A 37 -3.81 -1.09 -15.31
CA THR A 37 -3.36 -0.49 -16.57
C THR A 37 -4.50 -0.11 -17.52
N ARG A 38 -5.70 -0.67 -17.32
CA ARG A 38 -6.91 -0.45 -18.12
C ARG A 38 -7.97 0.37 -17.37
N THR A 39 -8.08 0.20 -16.06
CA THR A 39 -9.05 0.90 -15.19
C THR A 39 -8.28 1.76 -14.18
N LYS A 40 -8.37 3.08 -14.27
CA LYS A 40 -7.53 4.04 -13.51
C LYS A 40 -7.78 4.09 -11.99
N GLU A 41 -8.65 3.25 -11.46
CA GLU A 41 -9.18 3.34 -10.09
C GLU A 41 -8.97 2.05 -9.28
N LEU A 42 -8.02 1.22 -9.69
CA LEU A 42 -7.62 0.03 -8.92
C LEU A 42 -6.31 0.30 -8.18
N PRO A 43 -6.12 -0.25 -6.97
CA PRO A 43 -4.84 -0.16 -6.26
C PRO A 43 -3.78 -1.03 -6.95
N ASP A 44 -2.50 -0.73 -6.72
CA ASP A 44 -1.39 -1.55 -7.24
C ASP A 44 -1.39 -2.96 -6.64
N LEU A 45 -1.60 -3.08 -5.32
CA LEU A 45 -1.65 -4.34 -4.56
C LEU A 45 -2.86 -4.37 -3.60
N ARG A 46 -3.27 -5.58 -3.20
CA ARG A 46 -4.29 -5.79 -2.17
C ARG A 46 -3.83 -6.77 -1.09
N LEU A 47 -4.15 -6.45 0.16
CA LEU A 47 -3.95 -7.31 1.34
C LEU A 47 -5.22 -7.24 2.20
N GLY A 48 -6.08 -8.26 2.12
CA GLY A 48 -7.41 -8.19 2.74
C GLY A 48 -8.18 -6.97 2.24
N ARG A 49 -8.60 -6.10 3.17
CA ARG A 49 -9.27 -4.84 2.84
C ARG A 49 -8.32 -3.70 2.45
N TRP A 50 -7.01 -3.87 2.60
CA TRP A 50 -6.04 -2.83 2.28
C TRP A 50 -5.86 -2.65 0.78
N CYS A 51 -5.99 -1.40 0.34
CA CYS A 51 -5.73 -0.91 -1.01
C CYS A 51 -4.38 -0.19 -1.00
N LEU A 52 -3.36 -0.86 -1.52
CA LEU A 52 -1.98 -0.39 -1.43
C LEU A 52 -1.55 0.21 -2.78
N GLU A 53 -1.17 1.49 -2.76
CA GLU A 53 -0.55 2.16 -3.91
C GLU A 53 0.95 2.35 -3.65
N CYS A 54 1.79 2.00 -4.62
CA CYS A 54 3.24 1.97 -4.55
C CYS A 54 3.86 3.05 -5.45
N LYS A 55 4.48 4.08 -4.86
CA LYS A 55 5.16 5.15 -5.60
C LYS A 55 6.65 5.20 -5.31
N ARG A 56 7.48 5.08 -6.36
CA ARG A 56 8.93 5.26 -6.26
C ARG A 56 9.39 6.42 -7.12
N TYR A 57 10.07 7.39 -6.50
CA TYR A 57 10.52 8.59 -7.18
C TYR A 57 11.99 8.90 -6.93
N GLY A 58 12.55 9.77 -7.77
CA GLY A 58 13.96 10.14 -7.73
C GLY A 58 14.26 11.02 -6.53
N ASP A 59 14.12 12.33 -6.73
CA ASP A 59 14.37 13.34 -5.72
C ASP A 59 13.07 13.76 -5.02
N GLY A 60 13.20 14.21 -3.77
CA GLY A 60 12.08 14.62 -2.92
C GLY A 60 12.18 14.08 -1.50
N GLY A 61 11.14 14.34 -0.72
CA GLY A 61 11.04 13.91 0.68
C GLY A 61 9.61 13.61 1.11
N GLU A 62 8.61 14.20 0.44
CA GLU A 62 7.20 14.03 0.75
C GLU A 62 6.42 13.70 -0.52
N PRO A 63 5.40 12.82 -0.44
CA PRO A 63 4.57 12.47 -1.58
C PRO A 63 3.67 13.65 -1.97
N PRO A 64 3.55 13.98 -3.27
CA PRO A 64 2.54 14.91 -3.76
C PRO A 64 1.11 14.52 -3.36
N GLN A 65 0.26 15.52 -3.15
CA GLN A 65 -1.16 15.31 -2.79
C GLN A 65 -1.88 14.42 -3.81
N ASP A 66 -1.62 14.61 -5.11
CA ASP A 66 -2.24 13.82 -6.19
C ASP A 66 -2.03 12.31 -6.03
N TRP A 67 -0.91 11.87 -5.43
CA TRP A 67 -0.69 10.45 -5.16
C TRP A 67 -1.62 9.93 -4.08
N TRP A 68 -1.83 10.72 -3.02
CA TRP A 68 -2.78 10.37 -1.96
C TRP A 68 -4.21 10.35 -2.47
N ASP A 69 -4.60 11.35 -3.26
CA ASP A 69 -5.94 11.42 -3.85
C ASP A 69 -6.21 10.21 -4.76
N GLN A 70 -5.19 9.68 -5.43
CA GLN A 70 -5.30 8.44 -6.20
C GLN A 70 -5.61 7.24 -5.30
N VAL A 71 -4.97 7.13 -4.13
CA VAL A 71 -5.21 6.04 -3.18
C VAL A 71 -6.63 6.11 -2.62
N ILE A 72 -7.10 7.30 -2.27
CA ILE A 72 -8.47 7.51 -1.80
C ILE A 72 -9.47 7.07 -2.86
N ARG A 73 -9.30 7.50 -4.12
CA ARG A 73 -10.18 7.06 -5.23
C ARG A 73 -10.15 5.55 -5.44
N ALA A 74 -8.99 4.92 -5.34
CA ALA A 74 -8.86 3.46 -5.47
C ALA A 74 -9.46 2.67 -4.29
N SER A 75 -9.82 3.37 -3.21
CA SER A 75 -10.35 2.81 -1.96
C SER A 75 -11.79 3.28 -1.68
N ASP A 76 -12.52 3.76 -2.70
CA ASP A 76 -13.90 4.30 -2.56
C ASP A 76 -14.99 3.22 -2.30
N GLY A 77 -14.57 1.97 -2.11
CA GLY A 77 -15.46 0.86 -1.77
C GLY A 77 -15.77 0.79 -0.27
N GLN A 78 -16.92 0.21 0.08
CA GLN A 78 -17.26 -0.06 1.48
C GLN A 78 -16.17 -0.93 2.13
N ASP A 79 -15.70 -0.50 3.30
CA ASP A 79 -14.70 -1.16 4.14
C ASP A 79 -13.27 -1.26 3.59
N LEU A 80 -12.92 -0.57 2.49
CA LEU A 80 -11.55 -0.55 1.99
C LEU A 80 -10.66 0.40 2.78
N ILE A 81 -9.38 0.02 2.95
CA ILE A 81 -8.42 0.76 3.76
C ILE A 81 -7.31 1.32 2.86
N PRO A 82 -7.20 2.65 2.69
CA PRO A 82 -6.19 3.25 1.82
C PRO A 82 -4.81 3.24 2.48
N ALA A 83 -3.79 2.84 1.71
CA ALA A 83 -2.38 3.07 2.07
C ALA A 83 -1.52 3.47 0.88
N LEU A 84 -0.72 4.51 1.06
CA LEU A 84 0.28 4.94 0.09
C LEU A 84 1.68 4.52 0.57
N ILE A 85 2.26 3.55 -0.11
CA ILE A 85 3.63 3.08 0.12
C ILE A 85 4.55 3.85 -0.82
N TYR A 86 5.49 4.61 -0.28
CA TYR A 86 6.36 5.44 -1.10
C TYR A 86 7.83 5.36 -0.72
N LYS A 87 8.69 5.59 -1.72
CA LYS A 87 10.14 5.60 -1.55
C LYS A 87 10.82 6.61 -2.47
N PHE A 88 11.58 7.52 -1.87
CA PHE A 88 12.52 8.40 -2.57
C PHE A 88 13.92 7.79 -2.62
N ASN A 89 14.78 8.26 -3.54
CA ASN A 89 16.16 7.79 -3.61
C ASN A 89 16.88 8.07 -2.27
N ARG A 90 17.63 7.06 -1.79
CA ARG A 90 18.41 7.13 -0.53
C ARG A 90 17.59 7.42 0.75
N ARG A 91 16.26 7.25 0.70
CA ARG A 91 15.36 7.35 1.86
C ARG A 91 14.74 5.99 2.18
N PRO A 92 14.33 5.73 3.44
CA PRO A 92 13.61 4.51 3.76
C PRO A 92 12.24 4.45 3.05
N ILE A 93 11.65 3.26 3.01
CA ILE A 93 10.26 3.09 2.58
C ILE A 93 9.36 3.61 3.71
N LYS A 94 8.35 4.39 3.33
CA LYS A 94 7.33 4.91 4.23
C LYS A 94 5.94 4.52 3.75
N VAL A 95 5.00 4.47 4.68
CA VAL A 95 3.59 4.16 4.41
C VAL A 95 2.72 5.25 5.02
N ARG A 96 1.98 5.95 4.16
CA ARG A 96 0.97 6.93 4.58
C ARG A 96 -0.38 6.25 4.70
N VAL A 97 -1.03 6.41 5.85
CA VAL A 97 -2.38 5.91 6.13
C VAL A 97 -3.21 6.97 6.83
N LEU A 98 -4.53 6.75 6.94
CA LEU A 98 -5.40 7.56 7.78
C LEU A 98 -5.13 7.27 9.25
N ALA A 99 -5.04 8.32 10.08
CA ALA A 99 -4.84 8.16 11.52
C ALA A 99 -6.02 7.41 12.17
N SER A 100 -7.23 7.63 11.66
CA SER A 100 -8.46 6.96 12.11
C SER A 100 -8.48 5.45 11.83
N THR A 101 -7.71 4.98 10.86
CA THR A 101 -7.51 3.54 10.61
C THR A 101 -6.80 2.87 11.79
N ILE A 102 -5.82 3.54 12.40
CA ILE A 102 -5.04 2.99 13.52
C ILE A 102 -5.79 3.19 14.84
N ASN A 103 -6.42 4.36 15.01
CA ASN A 103 -7.16 4.70 16.22
C ASN A 103 -8.58 5.19 15.88
N PRO A 104 -9.60 4.35 16.10
CA PRO A 104 -11.00 4.70 15.82
C PRO A 104 -11.52 5.92 16.59
N ASN A 105 -10.85 6.34 17.67
CA ASN A 105 -11.23 7.55 18.41
C ASN A 105 -10.90 8.84 17.65
N ILE A 106 -10.07 8.78 16.60
CA ILE A 106 -9.78 9.92 15.74
C ILE A 106 -10.91 10.04 14.71
N GLN A 107 -11.85 10.97 14.96
CA GLN A 107 -13.01 11.20 14.08
C GLN A 107 -12.67 11.99 12.80
N ASN A 108 -11.53 12.68 12.77
CA ASN A 108 -11.13 13.45 11.61
C ASN A 108 -10.46 12.54 10.57
N HIS A 109 -11.21 12.16 9.54
CA HIS A 109 -10.78 11.30 8.43
C HIS A 109 -9.84 11.99 7.42
N LEU A 110 -9.37 13.21 7.69
CA LEU A 110 -8.36 13.90 6.87
C LEU A 110 -6.96 13.80 7.46
N ILE A 111 -6.84 13.40 8.73
CA ILE A 111 -5.54 13.27 9.40
C ILE A 111 -4.83 12.05 8.83
N THR A 112 -3.63 12.27 8.30
CA THR A 112 -2.75 11.21 7.81
C THR A 112 -1.53 11.07 8.71
N VAL A 113 -0.97 9.87 8.74
CA VAL A 113 0.29 9.57 9.43
C VAL A 113 1.22 8.81 8.49
N ASP A 114 2.50 9.19 8.52
CA ASP A 114 3.55 8.56 7.73
C ASP A 114 4.40 7.67 8.63
N LEU A 115 4.24 6.38 8.45
CA LEU A 115 4.95 5.34 9.20
C LEU A 115 6.19 4.89 8.43
N LEU A 116 7.24 4.46 9.15
CA LEU A 116 8.29 3.67 8.51
C LEU A 116 7.76 2.27 8.21
N TRP A 117 8.34 1.61 7.21
CA TRP A 117 7.94 0.26 6.82
C TRP A 117 7.88 -0.74 7.99
N PRO A 118 8.90 -0.85 8.87
CA PRO A 118 8.85 -1.82 9.97
C PRO A 118 7.69 -1.56 10.94
N ASP A 119 7.40 -0.29 11.24
CA ASP A 119 6.31 0.08 12.14
C ASP A 119 4.94 -0.26 11.52
N PHE A 120 4.80 -0.04 10.20
CA PHE A 120 3.60 -0.44 9.48
C PHE A 120 3.37 -1.96 9.53
N ILE A 121 4.42 -2.77 9.36
CA ILE A 121 4.33 -4.24 9.51
C ILE A 121 3.87 -4.63 10.92
N GLN A 122 4.45 -4.03 11.96
CA GLN A 122 4.03 -4.33 13.34
C GLN A 122 2.58 -3.93 13.59
N ILE A 123 2.13 -2.80 13.06
CA ILE A 123 0.72 -2.38 13.13
C ILE A 123 -0.20 -3.38 12.44
N LEU A 124 0.18 -3.90 11.26
CA LEU A 124 -0.60 -4.93 10.57
C LEU A 124 -0.73 -6.20 11.43
N LEU A 125 0.36 -6.66 12.02
CA LEU A 125 0.38 -7.84 12.88
C LEU A 125 -0.41 -7.67 14.17
N GLU A 126 -0.42 -6.46 14.75
CA GLU A 126 -1.11 -6.20 16.01
C GLU A 126 -2.61 -5.94 15.84
N LEU A 127 -2.99 -5.17 14.81
CA LEU A 127 -4.35 -4.62 14.67
C LEU A 127 -5.13 -5.20 13.48
N PHE A 128 -4.46 -5.76 12.48
CA PHE A 128 -5.08 -6.15 11.20
C PHE A 128 -4.91 -7.64 10.85
N GLN A 129 -4.83 -8.51 11.86
CA GLN A 129 -4.79 -9.97 11.69
C GLN A 129 -5.92 -10.50 10.80
N LYS A 130 -7.14 -9.95 10.95
CA LYS A 130 -8.30 -10.32 10.11
C LYS A 130 -8.06 -10.07 8.62
N ASP A 131 -7.32 -9.03 8.27
CA ASP A 131 -7.00 -8.71 6.88
C ASP A 131 -5.93 -9.63 6.30
N ILE A 132 -4.99 -10.06 7.14
CA ILE A 132 -4.00 -11.10 6.80
C ILE A 132 -4.70 -12.43 6.54
N GLU A 133 -5.58 -12.85 7.45
CA GLU A 133 -6.39 -14.07 7.29
C GLU A 133 -7.30 -14.01 6.05
N LEU A 134 -7.95 -12.86 5.82
CA LEU A 134 -8.81 -12.67 4.65
C LEU A 134 -8.02 -12.79 3.35
N HIS A 135 -6.80 -12.26 3.30
CA HIS A 135 -5.91 -12.43 2.15
C HIS A 135 -5.63 -13.91 1.89
N GLU A 136 -5.29 -14.67 2.93
CA GLU A 136 -5.01 -16.10 2.83
C GLU A 136 -6.23 -16.94 2.39
N GLN A 137 -7.44 -16.53 2.76
CA GLN A 137 -8.68 -17.21 2.35
C GLN A 137 -9.06 -16.92 0.89
N THR A 138 -8.77 -15.72 0.40
CA THR A 138 -9.22 -15.26 -0.93
C THR A 138 -8.45 -15.96 -2.07
N TYR A 139 -7.30 -16.56 -1.80
CA TYR A 139 -6.43 -17.21 -2.78
C TYR A 139 -6.57 -18.74 -2.86
N GLN A 140 -7.65 -19.33 -2.34
CA GLN A 140 -7.95 -20.75 -2.58
C GLN A 140 -8.54 -20.99 -3.98
N VAL A 141 -7.72 -20.95 -5.05
CA VAL A 141 -7.79 -21.81 -6.26
C VAL A 141 -6.45 -21.75 -7.02
#